data_AF-A0A964KR87-F1
#
_entry.id   AF-A0A964KR87-F1
#
_cell.length_a   1.000
_cell.length_b   1.000
_cell.length_c   1.000
_cell.angle_alpha   90.00
_cell.angle_beta   90.00
_cell.angle_gamma   90.00
#
_symmetry.space_group_name_H-M   'P 1'
#
loop_
_entity.id
_entity.type
_entity.pdbx_description
1 polymer ?
#
loop_
_entity_poly.entity_id
_entity_poly.type
_entity_poly.pdbx_seq_one_letter_code
_entity_poly.pdbx_strand_id
1 'polypeptide(L)'
;MIVAVATQKGGSAKTTTVVNFGAALAERGERTLIIDLDAQSHATLWLLGSTARQVGPFVHDWLDDRVEPDAAVRPTRWCDRPGGGTSMCSQQISA
;
A
#
# COMPACT_ATOMS: atom_id res chain seq x y z
N MET A 1 -14.76 -0.41 3.39
CA MET A 1 -14.43 0.73 4.28
C MET A 1 -13.25 1.46 3.67
N ILE A 2 -13.27 2.80 3.65
CA ILE A 2 -12.17 3.63 3.15
C ILE A 2 -11.74 4.56 4.28
N VAL A 3 -10.43 4.60 4.57
CA VAL A 3 -9.84 5.46 5.62
C VAL A 3 -8.74 6.30 4.97
N ALA A 4 -8.89 7.62 5.01
CA ALA A 4 -7.89 8.56 4.52
C ALA A 4 -7.12 9.17 5.69
N VAL A 5 -5.79 9.04 5.67
CA VAL A 5 -4.90 9.65 6.67
C VAL A 5 -4.15 10.80 6.01
N ALA A 6 -4.66 12.01 6.17
CA ALA A 6 -4.10 13.21 5.57
C ALA A 6 -3.75 14.25 6.64
N THR A 7 -2.56 14.86 6.52
CA THR A 7 -2.11 15.96 7.37
C THR A 7 -1.16 16.85 6.58
N GLN A 8 -1.20 18.16 6.84
CA GLN A 8 -0.37 19.16 6.16
C GLN A 8 1.06 19.24 6.73
N LYS A 9 1.31 18.66 7.91
CA LYS A 9 2.60 18.72 8.60
C LYS A 9 3.47 17.51 8.28
N GLY A 10 4.74 17.74 7.91
CA GLY A 10 5.75 16.68 7.81
C GLY A 10 6.06 16.05 9.17
N GLY A 11 6.33 14.75 9.21
CA GLY A 11 6.68 14.05 10.46
C GLY A 11 5.51 13.81 11.43
N SER A 12 4.25 13.92 11.01
CA SER A 12 3.07 13.68 11.85
C SER A 12 2.64 12.20 11.94
N ALA A 13 3.57 11.26 11.75
CA ALA A 13 3.35 9.81 11.79
C ALA A 13 2.33 9.20 10.78
N LYS A 14 1.93 9.92 9.72
CA LYS A 14 0.95 9.43 8.71
C LYS A 14 1.30 8.04 8.18
N THR A 15 2.49 7.90 7.61
CA THR A 15 2.99 6.65 7.04
C THR A 15 3.01 5.55 8.08
N THR A 16 3.56 5.84 9.26
CA THR A 16 3.61 4.88 10.38
C THR A 16 2.23 4.39 10.77
N THR A 17 1.25 5.28 10.88
CA THR A 17 -0.13 4.92 11.19
C THR A 17 -0.74 4.06 10.08
N VAL A 18 -0.60 4.45 8.81
CA VAL A 18 -1.17 3.71 7.67
C VAL A 18 -0.60 2.29 7.58
N VAL A 19 0.73 2.14 7.64
CA VAL A 19 1.37 0.82 7.48
C VAL A 19 1.05 -0.12 8.64
N ASN A 20 1.06 0.38 9.88
CA ASN A 20 0.76 -0.45 11.06
C ASN A 20 -0.73 -0.76 11.16
N PHE A 21 -1.61 0.20 10.85
CA PHE A 21 -3.04 -0.04 10.85
C PHE A 21 -3.44 -1.05 9.77
N GLY A 22 -2.91 -0.90 8.55
CA GLY A 22 -3.16 -1.85 7.47
C GLY A 22 -2.57 -3.23 7.75
N ALA A 23 -1.37 -3.32 8.32
CA ALA A 23 -0.79 -4.58 8.78
C ALA A 23 -1.69 -5.28 9.81
N ALA A 24 -2.18 -4.54 10.81
CA ALA A 24 -3.05 -5.10 11.84
C ALA A 24 -4.40 -5.61 11.29
N LEU A 25 -4.96 -4.92 10.28
CA LEU A 25 -6.16 -5.39 9.57
C LEU A 25 -5.86 -6.67 8.77
N ALA A 26 -4.75 -6.69 8.03
CA ALA A 26 -4.30 -7.86 7.27
C ALA A 26 -4.08 -9.08 8.19
N GLU A 27 -3.47 -8.87 9.37
CA GLU A 27 -3.25 -9.91 10.38
C GLU A 27 -4.55 -10.48 10.97
N ARG A 28 -5.64 -9.70 10.93
CA ARG A 28 -6.98 -10.15 11.31
C ARG A 28 -7.74 -10.80 10.16
N GLY A 29 -7.11 -10.92 8.99
CA GLY A 29 -7.71 -11.53 7.80
C GLY A 29 -8.55 -10.59 6.94
N GLU A 30 -8.50 -9.29 7.21
CA GLU A 30 -9.22 -8.30 6.42
C GLU A 30 -8.47 -8.00 5.11
N ARG A 31 -9.20 -8.01 3.99
CA ARG A 31 -8.68 -7.50 2.72
C ARG A 31 -8.35 -6.04 2.86
N THR A 32 -7.06 -5.72 2.74
CA THR A 32 -6.55 -4.39 3.04
C THR A 32 -5.81 -3.84 1.83
N LEU A 33 -6.19 -2.67 1.33
CA LEU A 33 -5.44 -1.99 0.28
C LEU A 33 -4.82 -0.72 0.86
N ILE A 34 -3.49 -0.60 0.80
CA ILE A 34 -2.78 0.64 1.15
C ILE A 34 -2.49 1.39 -0.15
N ILE A 35 -2.91 2.65 -0.23
CA ILE A 35 -2.62 3.53 -1.37
C ILE A 35 -1.64 4.60 -0.87
N ASP A 36 -0.42 4.60 -1.41
CA ASP A 36 0.60 5.59 -1.11
C ASP A 36 0.48 6.75 -2.11
N LEU A 37 0.03 7.91 -1.64
CA LEU A 37 -0.12 9.14 -2.44
C LEU A 37 0.95 10.19 -2.11
N ASP A 38 1.96 9.83 -1.32
CA ASP A 38 3.08 10.69 -1.02
C ASP A 38 4.16 10.52 -2.10
N ALA A 39 4.59 11.61 -2.73
CA ALA A 39 5.67 11.58 -3.74
C ALA A 39 7.00 11.03 -3.19
N GLN A 40 7.17 10.95 -1.87
CA GLN A 40 8.32 10.30 -1.25
C GLN A 40 8.19 8.77 -1.15
N SER A 41 7.02 8.20 -1.41
CA SER A 41 6.74 6.75 -1.39
C SER A 41 7.21 6.05 -0.10
N HIS A 42 7.08 6.69 1.08
CA HIS A 42 7.58 6.10 2.33
C HIS A 42 6.80 4.86 2.77
N ALA A 43 5.49 4.79 2.51
CA ALA A 43 4.71 3.59 2.85
C ALA A 43 5.15 2.43 1.95
N THR A 44 5.34 2.72 0.67
CA THR A 44 5.87 1.79 -0.33
C THR A 44 7.20 1.19 0.09
N LEU A 45 8.18 2.04 0.42
CA LEU A 45 9.50 1.55 0.80
C LEU A 45 9.45 0.67 2.05
N TRP A 46 8.59 1.01 3.01
CA TRP A 46 8.44 0.25 4.25
C TRP A 46 7.84 -1.14 4.00
N LEU A 47 6.88 -1.24 3.08
CA LEU A 47 6.15 -2.47 2.78
C LEU A 47 6.89 -3.38 1.79
N LEU A 48 7.53 -2.80 0.78
CA LEU A 48 8.10 -3.53 -0.37
C LEU A 48 9.64 -3.48 -0.44
N GLY A 49 10.30 -2.68 0.39
CA GLY A 49 11.75 -2.55 0.43
C GLY A 49 12.32 -1.42 -0.44
N SER A 50 13.64 -1.24 -0.38
CA SER A 50 14.37 -0.09 -0.94
C SER A 50 14.34 0.00 -2.48
N THR A 51 14.13 -1.12 -3.17
CA THR A 51 14.10 -1.19 -4.64
C THR A 51 12.70 -0.98 -5.22
N ALA A 52 11.67 -0.85 -4.39
CA ALA A 52 10.28 -0.78 -4.83
C ALA A 52 9.99 0.39 -5.78
N ARG A 53 10.67 1.54 -5.62
CA ARG A 53 10.53 2.70 -6.51
C ARG A 53 11.07 2.49 -7.92
N GLN A 54 11.78 1.39 -8.18
CA GLN A 54 12.35 1.09 -9.50
C GLN A 54 11.41 0.24 -10.36
N VAL A 55 10.30 -0.26 -9.79
CA VAL A 55 9.42 -1.24 -10.43
C VAL A 55 7.98 -0.72 -10.50
N GLY A 56 7.72 0.10 -11.53
CA GLY A 56 6.37 0.54 -11.88
C GLY A 56 5.51 -0.58 -12.52
N PRO A 57 4.26 -0.29 -12.90
CA PRO A 57 3.62 1.02 -12.81
C PRO A 57 3.16 1.38 -11.39
N PHE A 58 2.93 2.68 -11.17
CA PHE A 58 2.62 3.29 -9.88
C PHE A 58 1.24 3.98 -9.89
N VAL A 59 0.82 4.51 -8.74
CA VAL A 59 -0.47 5.17 -8.53
C VAL A 59 -0.63 6.35 -9.48
N HIS A 60 0.45 7.05 -9.78
CA HIS A 60 0.43 8.20 -10.68
C HIS A 60 0.19 7.76 -12.12
N ASP A 61 0.68 6.59 -12.55
CA ASP A 61 0.39 6.05 -13.88
C ASP A 61 -1.10 5.70 -14.03
N TRP A 62 -1.72 5.21 -12.96
CA TRP A 62 -3.17 4.98 -12.93
C TRP A 62 -3.96 6.30 -12.92
N LEU A 63 -3.56 7.27 -12.09
CA LEU A 63 -4.25 8.57 -12.01
C LEU A 63 -4.13 9.38 -13.31
N ASP A 64 -3.08 9.15 -14.09
CA ASP A 64 -2.87 9.72 -15.42
C ASP A 64 -3.55 8.91 -16.54
N ASP A 65 -4.40 7.92 -16.20
CA ASP A 65 -5.10 7.03 -17.14
C ASP A 65 -4.16 6.26 -18.10
N ARG A 66 -2.91 6.01 -17.70
CA ARG A 66 -1.91 5.27 -18.50
C ARG A 66 -1.99 3.76 -18.31
N VAL A 67 -2.48 3.32 -17.16
CA VAL A 67 -2.64 1.90 -16.81
C VAL A 67 -3.94 1.67 -16.06
N GLU A 68 -4.45 0.44 -16.12
CA GLU A 68 -5.53 -0.02 -15.25
C GLU A 68 -5.05 -0.09 -13.78
N PRO A 69 -5.92 0.17 -12.79
CA PRO A 69 -5.53 0.22 -11.37
C PRO A 69 -4.83 -1.05 -10.88
N ASP A 70 -5.30 -2.22 -11.33
CA ASP A 70 -4.75 -3.52 -10.96
C ASP A 70 -3.27 -3.68 -11.36
N ALA A 71 -2.82 -2.98 -12.41
CA ALA A 71 -1.43 -3.00 -12.84
C ALA A 71 -0.49 -2.32 -11.83
N ALA A 72 -0.99 -1.35 -11.04
CA ALA A 72 -0.23 -0.63 -10.01
C ALA A 72 -0.27 -1.33 -8.64
N VAL A 73 -1.02 -2.43 -8.53
CA VAL A 73 -1.14 -3.20 -7.29
C VAL A 73 0.07 -4.14 -7.12
N ARG A 74 0.62 -4.17 -5.90
CA ARG A 74 1.69 -5.08 -5.50
C ARG A 74 1.27 -5.90 -4.28
N PRO A 75 1.53 -7.22 -4.28
CA PRO A 75 1.33 -8.04 -3.09
C PRO A 75 2.35 -7.64 -2.02
N THR A 76 1.92 -7.70 -0.77
CA THR A 76 2.82 -7.54 0.39
C THR A 76 3.03 -8.89 1.06
N ARG A 77 3.95 -8.96 2.04
CA ARG A 77 4.26 -10.19 2.79
C ARG A 77 3.07 -10.87 3.49
N TRP A 78 1.94 -10.17 3.67
CA TRP A 78 0.74 -10.75 4.29
C TRP A 78 -0.14 -11.52 3.30
N CYS A 79 0.16 -11.51 2.01
CA CYS A 79 -0.58 -12.28 1.00
C CYS A 79 -0.23 -13.78 0.98
N ASP A 80 0.98 -14.15 1.46
CA ASP A 80 1.50 -15.52 1.36
C ASP A 80 1.32 -16.34 2.67
N ARG A 81 0.53 -15.85 3.63
CA ARG A 81 0.51 -16.43 4.98
C ARG A 81 -0.39 -17.66 5.08
N PRO A 82 0.07 -18.79 5.66
CA PRO A 82 -0.75 -20.00 5.82
C PRO A 82 -2.01 -19.71 6.65
N GLY A 83 -3.18 -20.03 6.10
CA GLY A 83 -4.50 -19.74 6.70
C GLY A 83 -5.18 -18.47 6.16
N GLY A 84 -4.47 -17.65 5.38
CA GLY A 84 -5.05 -16.56 4.59
C GLY A 84 -5.31 -17.03 3.16
N GLY A 85 -6.57 -17.19 2.77
CA GLY A 85 -6.89 -17.41 1.36
C GLY A 85 -6.44 -16.23 0.50
N THR A 86 -6.25 -16.43 -0.81
CA THR A 86 -5.97 -15.36 -1.79
C THR A 86 -6.97 -14.19 -1.74
N SER A 87 -8.15 -14.40 -1.14
CA SER A 87 -9.17 -13.39 -0.86
C SER A 87 -8.95 -12.57 0.42
N MET A 88 -7.79 -12.65 1.09
CA MET A 88 -7.45 -11.99 2.38
C MET A 88 -6.13 -11.19 2.31
N CYS A 89 -5.65 -10.92 1.11
CA CYS A 89 -4.35 -10.30 0.83
C CYS A 89 -4.36 -8.80 1.12
N SER A 90 -3.36 -8.30 1.86
CA SER A 90 -3.11 -6.86 1.89
C SER A 90 -2.27 -6.44 0.70
N GLN A 91 -2.89 -5.68 -0.17
CA GLN A 91 -2.33 -5.21 -1.42
C GLN A 91 -1.89 -3.76 -1.24
N GLN A 92 -0.90 -3.32 -2.02
CA GLN A 92 -0.46 -1.94 -2.00
C GLN A 92 -0.48 -1.35 -3.40
N ILE A 93 -1.00 -0.14 -3.54
CA ILE A 93 -0.80 0.72 -4.69
C ILE A 93 0.32 1.68 -4.34
N SER A 94 1.44 1.58 -5.06
CA SER A 94 2.69 2.31 -4.81
C SER A 94 2.74 3.61 -5.60
N ALA A 95 3.33 4.67 -5.06
CA ALA A 95 3.75 5.87 -5.82
C ALA A 95 5.13 5.70 -6.45
#